data_AF-A0A7X5ECY2-F1
#
_entry.id   AF-A0A7X5ECY2-F1
#
_cell.length_a   1.000
_cell.length_b   1.000
_cell.length_c   1.000
_cell.angle_alpha   90.00
_cell.angle_beta   90.00
_cell.angle_gamma   90.00
#
_symmetry.space_group_name_H-M   'P 1'
#
loop_
_entity.id
_entity.type
_entity.pdbx_description
1 polymer ?
#
loop_
_entity_poly.entity_id
_entity_poly.type
_entity_poly.pdbx_seq_one_letter_code
_entity_poly.pdbx_strand_id
1 'polypeptide(L)'
;MGEIMENATVNVPAEKAEETKAEKFIRLGEYRMNKAIDAIGRIENLANRSAYDYTPEQVEAMFSVLESKVAEVKAKFTATKAKENTAFSFGNRAE
;
A
#
# COMPACT_ATOMS: atom_id res chain seq x y z
N MET A 1 -31.72 50.02 -19.16
CA MET A 1 -32.09 48.92 -18.25
C MET A 1 -31.48 47.67 -18.85
N GLY A 2 -30.42 47.16 -18.23
CA GLY A 2 -29.75 45.94 -18.68
C GLY A 2 -30.48 44.74 -18.08
N GLU A 3 -31.03 43.88 -18.92
CA GLU A 3 -31.48 42.57 -18.47
C GLU A 3 -30.27 41.65 -18.34
N ILE A 4 -30.01 41.32 -17.08
CA ILE A 4 -29.04 40.35 -16.61
C ILE A 4 -29.43 38.97 -17.13
N MET A 5 -28.57 38.40 -17.98
CA MET A 5 -28.59 36.97 -18.26
C MET A 5 -28.06 36.25 -17.03
N GLU A 6 -28.97 35.72 -16.21
CA GLU A 6 -28.64 34.84 -15.10
C GLU A 6 -28.21 33.49 -15.69
N ASN A 7 -26.89 33.32 -15.76
CA ASN A 7 -26.23 32.09 -16.16
C ASN A 7 -26.53 31.03 -15.09
N ALA A 8 -27.59 30.25 -15.33
CA ALA A 8 -27.94 29.09 -14.53
C ALA A 8 -26.73 28.17 -14.44
N THR A 9 -26.16 28.12 -13.24
CA THR A 9 -25.08 27.23 -12.87
C THR A 9 -25.51 25.80 -13.17
N VAL A 10 -24.93 25.26 -14.25
CA VAL A 10 -25.09 23.85 -14.62
C VAL A 10 -24.48 23.04 -13.49
N ASN A 11 -25.34 22.58 -12.57
CA ASN A 11 -25.03 21.55 -11.60
C ASN A 11 -24.90 20.23 -12.37
N VAL A 12 -23.74 20.01 -12.99
CA VAL A 12 -23.38 18.70 -13.53
C VAL A 12 -23.09 17.81 -12.32
N PRO A 13 -23.87 16.75 -12.06
CA PRO A 13 -23.46 15.76 -11.09
C PRO A 13 -22.18 15.12 -11.65
N ALA A 14 -21.05 15.34 -10.97
CA ALA A 14 -19.81 14.64 -11.29
C ALA A 14 -20.07 13.15 -11.13
N GLU A 15 -20.37 12.46 -12.24
CA GLU A 15 -20.29 11.01 -12.32
C GLU A 15 -18.93 10.63 -11.74
N LYS A 16 -18.93 9.85 -10.66
CA LYS A 16 -17.70 9.32 -10.08
C LYS A 16 -17.04 8.46 -11.15
N ALA A 17 -16.07 9.03 -11.87
CA ALA A 17 -15.18 8.26 -12.71
C ALA A 17 -14.61 7.13 -11.85
N GLU A 18 -14.79 5.88 -12.30
CA GLU A 18 -14.20 4.74 -11.61
C GLU A 18 -12.68 4.92 -11.54
N GLU A 19 -12.12 4.73 -10.34
CA GLU A 19 -10.66 4.84 -10.13
C GLU A 19 -9.90 3.84 -11.02
N THR A 20 -8.82 4.29 -11.65
CA THR A 20 -7.88 3.40 -12.33
C THR A 20 -7.20 2.47 -11.32
N LYS A 21 -6.64 1.35 -11.79
CA LYS A 21 -5.86 0.44 -10.94
C LYS A 21 -4.69 1.13 -10.23
N ALA A 22 -4.06 2.10 -10.89
CA ALA A 22 -2.94 2.85 -10.32
C ALA A 22 -3.40 3.81 -9.22
N GLU A 23 -4.48 4.57 -9.45
CA GLU A 23 -5.07 5.45 -8.44
C GLU A 23 -5.57 4.66 -7.24
N LYS A 24 -6.22 3.51 -7.48
CA LYS A 24 -6.63 2.58 -6.42
C LYS A 24 -5.45 2.08 -5.58
N PHE A 25 -4.32 1.78 -6.23
CA PHE A 25 -3.10 1.35 -5.54
C PHE A 25 -2.55 2.46 -4.64
N ILE A 26 -2.46 3.70 -5.14
CA ILE A 26 -1.98 4.84 -4.35
C ILE A 26 -2.91 5.09 -3.17
N ARG A 27 -4.22 5.23 -3.41
CA ARG A 27 -5.21 5.52 -2.37
C ARG A 27 -5.23 4.45 -1.27
N LEU A 28 -5.24 3.17 -1.65
CA LEU A 28 -5.23 2.09 -0.67
C LEU A 28 -3.85 1.93 0.00
N GLY A 29 -2.77 2.20 -0.73
CA GLY A 29 -1.40 2.17 -0.22
C GLY A 29 -1.19 3.20 0.89
N GLU A 30 -1.53 4.46 0.61
CA GLU A 30 -1.46 5.56 1.58
C GLU A 30 -2.31 5.27 2.82
N TYR A 31 -3.58 4.90 2.62
CA TYR A 31 -4.48 4.58 3.73
C TYR A 31 -3.90 3.45 4.61
N ARG A 32 -3.44 2.35 4.00
CA ARG A 32 -2.89 1.21 4.74
C ARG A 32 -1.56 1.54 5.42
N MET A 33 -0.71 2.35 4.78
CA MET A 33 0.55 2.77 5.38
C MET A 33 0.34 3.67 6.58
N ASN A 34 -0.60 4.62 6.52
CA ASN A 34 -0.94 5.43 7.68
C ASN A 34 -1.44 4.58 8.85
N LYS A 35 -2.27 3.56 8.58
CA LYS A 35 -2.68 2.60 9.62
C LYS A 35 -1.53 1.79 10.20
N ALA A 36 -0.55 1.42 9.38
CA ALA A 36 0.65 0.73 9.86
C ALA A 36 1.51 1.65 10.73
N ILE A 37 1.71 2.91 10.33
CA ILE A 37 2.44 3.93 11.12
C ILE A 37 1.76 4.14 12.47
N ASP A 38 0.43 4.31 12.49
CA ASP A 38 -0.34 4.45 13.73
C ASP A 38 -0.13 3.25 14.67
N ALA A 39 -0.14 2.03 14.13
CA ALA A 39 0.07 0.81 14.91
C ALA A 39 1.50 0.71 15.45
N ILE A 40 2.50 1.07 14.65
CA ILE A 40 3.91 1.12 15.08
C ILE A 40 4.11 2.17 16.18
N GLY A 41 3.49 3.34 16.08
CA GLY A 41 3.53 4.35 17.14
C GLY A 41 2.92 3.85 18.47
N ARG A 42 1.93 2.95 18.42
CA ARG A 42 1.43 2.29 19.64
C ARG A 42 2.44 1.33 20.26
N ILE A 43 3.27 0.68 19.44
CA ILE A 43 4.38 -0.15 19.91
C ILE A 43 5.44 0.73 20.56
N GLU A 44 5.75 1.88 19.97
CA GLU A 44 6.69 2.87 20.54
C GLU A 44 6.29 3.29 21.96
N ASN A 45 4.99 3.48 22.23
CA ASN A 45 4.51 3.84 23.56
C ASN A 45 4.85 2.80 24.66
N LEU A 46 5.12 1.55 24.29
CA LEU A 46 5.56 0.51 25.25
C LEU A 46 6.99 0.74 25.74
N ALA A 47 7.77 1.61 25.07
CA ALA A 47 9.10 1.99 25.52
C ALA A 47 9.08 2.82 26.82
N ASN A 48 7.91 3.27 27.27
CA ASN A 48 7.79 4.01 28.52
C ASN A 48 8.06 3.12 29.75
N ARG A 49 9.31 3.13 30.20
CA ARG A 49 9.79 2.43 31.41
C ARG A 49 9.10 2.83 32.72
N SER A 50 8.44 3.99 32.77
CA SER A 50 7.66 4.37 33.97
C SER A 50 6.32 3.66 34.07
N ALA A 51 5.80 3.15 32.95
CA ALA A 51 4.52 2.45 32.87
C ALA A 51 4.67 0.94 32.65
N TYR A 52 5.82 0.50 32.14
CA TYR A 52 6.03 -0.89 31.73
C TYR A 52 7.43 -1.41 32.09
N ASP A 53 7.47 -2.66 32.54
CA ASP A 53 8.67 -3.46 32.64
C ASP A 53 8.77 -4.40 31.44
N TYR A 54 9.97 -4.49 30.86
CA TYR A 54 10.24 -5.37 29.72
C TYR A 54 11.73 -5.72 29.64
N THR A 55 12.05 -6.89 29.11
CA THR A 55 13.45 -7.29 28.90
C THR A 55 13.91 -6.96 27.48
N PRO A 56 15.23 -6.83 27.25
CA PRO A 56 15.77 -6.69 25.90
C PRO A 56 15.32 -7.81 24.96
N GLU A 57 15.24 -9.05 25.45
CA GLU A 57 14.85 -10.23 24.66
C GLU A 57 13.38 -10.16 24.24
N GLN A 58 12.50 -9.61 25.08
CA GLN A 58 11.10 -9.38 24.70
C GLN A 58 10.97 -8.34 23.59
N VAL A 59 11.76 -7.27 23.64
CA VAL A 59 11.81 -6.24 22.59
C VAL A 59 12.34 -6.85 21.30
N GLU A 60 13.44 -7.60 21.36
CA GLU A 60 14.02 -8.28 20.20
C GLU A 60 13.02 -9.25 19.56
N ALA A 61 12.31 -10.06 20.35
CA ALA A 61 11.29 -10.97 19.84
C ALA A 61 10.16 -10.23 19.09
N MET A 62 9.69 -9.09 19.62
CA MET A 62 8.66 -8.27 18.97
C MET A 62 9.13 -7.74 17.61
N PHE A 63 10.34 -7.17 17.56
CA PHE A 63 10.86 -6.57 16.32
C PHE A 63 11.29 -7.61 15.29
N SER A 64 11.83 -8.76 15.71
CA SER A 64 12.16 -9.87 14.81
C SER A 64 10.95 -10.34 14.01
N VAL A 65 9.77 -10.47 14.66
CA VAL A 65 8.53 -10.86 13.97
C VAL A 65 8.04 -9.74 13.04
N LEU A 66 8.08 -8.48 13.49
CA LEU A 66 7.66 -7.34 12.68
C LEU A 66 8.50 -7.21 11.40
N GLU A 67 9.83 -7.25 11.53
CA GLU A 67 10.78 -7.14 10.42
C GLU A 67 10.63 -8.31 9.45
N SER A 68 10.50 -9.54 9.97
CA SER A 68 10.25 -10.73 9.15
C SER A 68 8.97 -10.59 8.33
N LYS A 69 7.90 -10.05 8.92
CA LYS A 69 6.64 -9.84 8.20
C LYS A 69 6.77 -8.78 7.11
N VAL A 70 7.45 -7.67 7.39
CA VAL A 70 7.71 -6.62 6.40
C VAL A 70 8.55 -7.18 5.23
N ALA A 71 9.57 -7.98 5.53
CA ALA A 71 10.39 -8.64 4.51
C ALA A 71 9.57 -9.59 3.63
N GLU A 72 8.72 -10.44 4.22
CA GLU A 72 7.81 -11.36 3.50
C GLU A 72 6.87 -10.58 2.56
N VAL A 73 6.27 -9.48 3.04
CA VAL A 73 5.37 -8.66 2.23
C VAL A 73 6.13 -7.97 1.10
N LYS A 74 7.32 -7.41 1.37
CA LYS A 74 8.16 -6.75 0.35
C LYS A 74 8.56 -7.73 -0.75
N ALA A 75 8.86 -8.98 -0.41
CA ALA A 75 9.19 -10.01 -1.39
C ALA A 75 8.06 -10.28 -2.40
N LYS A 76 6.79 -10.12 -2.01
CA LYS A 76 5.64 -10.28 -2.93
C LYS A 76 5.57 -9.19 -4.00
N PHE A 77 6.15 -8.02 -3.76
CA PHE A 77 6.26 -6.95 -4.75
C PHE A 77 7.42 -7.16 -5.73
N THR A 78 8.43 -7.96 -5.37
CA THR A 78 9.61 -8.23 -6.21
C THR A 78 9.52 -9.57 -6.96
N ALA A 79 8.76 -10.54 -6.44
CA ALA A 79 8.63 -11.89 -7.00
C ALA A 79 8.06 -11.93 -8.44
N THR A 80 7.34 -10.89 -8.88
CA THR A 80 6.72 -10.86 -10.23
C THR A 80 7.74 -10.65 -11.35
N LYS A 81 8.98 -10.21 -11.07
CA LYS A 81 10.03 -10.09 -12.10
C LYS A 81 10.69 -11.41 -12.49
N ALA A 82 10.44 -12.51 -11.77
CA ALA A 82 11.06 -13.82 -12.02
C ALA A 82 10.14 -14.83 -12.73
N LYS A 83 9.02 -14.38 -13.31
CA LYS A 83 8.27 -15.20 -14.27
C LYS A 83 8.88 -14.99 -15.65
N GLU A 84 10.09 -15.51 -15.85
CA GLU A 84 10.61 -15.71 -17.19
C GLU A 84 9.59 -16.58 -17.94
N ASN A 85 9.19 -16.06 -19.10
CA ASN A 85 8.37 -16.74 -20.07
C ASN A 85 9.17 -17.96 -20.54
N THR A 86 9.03 -19.10 -19.85
CA THR A 86 9.47 -20.40 -20.35
C THR A 86 8.50 -20.82 -21.46
N ALA A 87 8.50 -20.04 -22.55
CA ALA A 87 7.89 -20.40 -23.80
C ALA A 87 8.74 -21.51 -24.40
N PHE A 88 8.30 -22.74 -24.18
CA PHE A 88 8.84 -23.90 -24.87
C PHE A 88 8.53 -23.76 -26.37
N SER A 89 9.56 -23.80 -27.21
CA SER A 89 9.46 -23.80 -28.68
C SER A 89 10.11 -25.07 -29.20
N PHE A 90 9.36 -25.90 -29.94
CA PHE A 90 9.95 -26.95 -30.76
C PHE A 90 10.66 -26.25 -31.92
N GLY A 91 11.99 -26.22 -31.86
CA GLY A 91 12.87 -25.54 -32.81
C GLY A 91 12.46 -25.76 -34.27
N ASN A 92 12.71 -24.73 -35.07
CA ASN A 92 12.51 -24.67 -36.50
C ASN A 92 12.82 -26.02 -37.16
N ARG A 93 11.82 -26.59 -37.84
CA ARG A 93 11.93 -27.81 -38.65
C ARG A 93 13.05 -27.59 -39.67
N ALA A 94 14.21 -28.20 -39.44
CA ALA A 94 15.20 -28.36 -40.48
C ALA A 94 14.85 -29.65 -41.25
N GLU A 95 14.82 -29.48 -42.57
CA GLU A 95 14.43 -30.43 -43.61
C GLU A 95 15.17 -31.78 -43.54
#